data_AF-A0A954Z563-F1
#
_entry.id   AF-A0A954Z563-F1
#
_cell.length_a   1.000
_cell.length_b   1.000
_cell.length_c   1.000
_cell.angle_alpha   90.00
_cell.angle_beta   90.00
_cell.angle_gamma   90.00
#
_symmetry.space_group_name_H-M   'P 1'
#
loop_
_entity.id
_entity.type
_entity.pdbx_description
1 polymer ?
#
loop_
_entity_poly.entity_id
_entity_poly.type
_entity_poly.pdbx_seq_one_letter_code
_entity_poly.pdbx_strand_id
1 'polypeptide(L)'
;MADGELWALRQLGFLTRRILLLLGGGLFIVLVLMPAMFHRNDDHGVGEYYGVIVGRIYGDRGAACLTVNAKSRASWRWSPPETYVYDTLDVTLVDSDGTEFRGRLRVPEMVLEGDEKAESMPKEVFVRRLVGESQFSESTDRTAGELFEMLRTAGTGEFPPPKHHYYDIGDETSDLNGYVAHWSHGSRVPLLIVGWGVVWGVALLARVRRLLSTARTASDSASLP
;
A
#
# COMPACT_ATOMS: atom_id res chain seq x y z
N MET A 1 -13.08 23.19 53.82
CA MET A 1 -13.38 23.10 52.38
C MET A 1 -14.74 23.67 52.16
N ALA A 2 -14.84 24.75 51.40
CA ALA A 2 -16.11 25.40 51.10
C ALA A 2 -16.98 24.45 50.28
N ASP A 3 -18.29 24.40 50.55
CA ASP A 3 -19.23 23.48 49.89
C ASP A 3 -19.17 23.54 48.35
N GLY A 4 -18.71 24.66 47.79
CA GLY A 4 -18.44 24.84 46.36
C GLY A 4 -17.32 23.97 45.80
N GLU A 5 -16.24 23.72 46.55
CA GLU A 5 -15.13 22.87 46.10
C GLU A 5 -15.55 21.39 46.06
N LEU A 6 -16.31 20.96 47.06
CA LEU A 6 -16.86 19.61 47.14
C LEU A 6 -17.89 19.36 46.03
N TRP A 7 -18.70 20.37 45.70
CA TRP A 7 -19.64 20.32 44.57
C TRP A 7 -18.91 20.25 43.23
N ALA A 8 -17.87 21.07 43.02
CA ALA A 8 -17.06 21.07 41.80
C ALA A 8 -16.35 19.71 41.57
N LEU A 9 -15.78 19.12 42.63
CA LEU A 9 -15.14 17.79 42.56
C LEU A 9 -16.13 16.67 42.24
N ARG A 10 -17.36 16.74 42.77
CA ARG A 10 -18.43 15.78 42.44
C ARG A 10 -18.87 15.90 40.98
N GLN A 11 -19.02 17.12 40.48
CA GLN A 11 -19.35 17.35 39.07
C GLN A 11 -18.23 16.89 38.14
N LEU A 12 -16.97 17.14 38.51
CA LEU A 12 -15.80 16.68 37.75
C LEU A 12 -15.70 15.15 37.75
N GLY A 13 -15.86 14.49 38.89
CA GLY A 13 -15.83 13.02 38.98
C GLY A 13 -16.98 12.37 38.20
N PHE A 14 -18.18 12.95 38.24
CA PHE A 14 -19.31 12.51 37.44
C PHE A 14 -19.06 12.69 35.93
N LEU A 15 -18.45 13.81 35.55
CA LEU A 15 -18.09 14.11 34.17
C LEU A 15 -17.01 13.16 33.63
N THR A 16 -15.95 12.96 34.39
CA THR A 16 -14.84 12.06 34.03
C THR A 16 -15.35 10.63 33.86
N ARG A 17 -16.25 10.15 34.72
CA ARG A 17 -16.89 8.83 34.57
C ARG A 17 -17.72 8.73 33.30
N ARG A 18 -18.49 9.77 32.95
CA ARG A 18 -19.28 9.80 31.70
C ARG A 18 -18.39 9.84 30.47
N ILE A 19 -17.31 10.61 30.51
CA ILE A 19 -16.33 10.67 29.41
C ILE A 19 -15.65 9.31 29.25
N LEU A 20 -15.20 8.67 30.34
CA LEU A 20 -14.59 7.34 30.28
C LEU A 20 -15.56 6.25 29.81
N LEU A 21 -16.82 6.30 30.23
CA LEU A 21 -17.87 5.37 29.74
C LEU A 21 -18.18 5.59 28.25
N LEU A 22 -18.21 6.84 27.79
CA LEU A 22 -18.46 7.15 26.38
C LEU A 22 -17.25 6.88 25.49
N LEU A 23 -16.03 7.13 25.96
CA LEU A 23 -14.79 6.77 25.27
C LEU A 23 -14.61 5.26 25.25
N GLY A 24 -14.84 4.57 26.36
CA GLY A 24 -14.78 3.11 26.45
C GLY A 24 -15.88 2.45 25.62
N GLY A 25 -17.11 2.96 25.67
CA GLY A 25 -18.22 2.51 24.84
C GLY A 25 -18.00 2.80 23.36
N GLY A 26 -17.47 3.98 23.01
CA GLY A 26 -17.09 4.34 21.64
C GLY A 26 -15.94 3.48 21.13
N LEU A 27 -14.92 3.23 21.94
CA LEU A 27 -13.81 2.32 21.63
C LEU A 27 -14.31 0.88 21.49
N PHE A 28 -15.21 0.42 22.35
CA PHE A 28 -15.82 -0.91 22.25
C PHE A 28 -16.66 -1.04 20.98
N ILE A 29 -17.49 -0.04 20.66
CA ILE A 29 -18.24 0.02 19.41
C ILE A 29 -17.27 0.03 18.22
N VAL A 30 -16.18 0.80 18.28
CA VAL A 30 -15.15 0.77 17.24
C VAL A 30 -14.47 -0.58 17.17
N LEU A 31 -14.13 -1.26 18.27
CA LEU A 31 -13.44 -2.55 18.26
C LEU A 31 -14.36 -3.73 17.90
N VAL A 32 -15.66 -3.62 18.13
CA VAL A 32 -16.66 -4.65 17.78
C VAL A 32 -17.21 -4.41 16.39
N LEU A 33 -17.50 -3.16 16.04
CA LEU A 33 -17.92 -2.79 14.70
C LEU A 33 -16.73 -2.64 13.75
N MET A 34 -15.48 -2.53 14.20
CA MET A 34 -14.32 -2.54 13.29
C MET A 34 -14.29 -3.86 12.56
N PRO A 35 -14.17 -5.03 13.20
CA PRO A 35 -14.20 -6.29 12.47
C PRO A 35 -15.46 -6.42 11.61
N ALA A 36 -16.63 -6.02 12.12
CA ALA A 36 -17.88 -6.08 11.35
C ALA A 36 -17.96 -5.07 10.18
N MET A 37 -17.29 -3.91 10.26
CA MET A 37 -17.17 -2.88 9.21
C MET A 37 -15.93 -3.09 8.35
N PHE A 38 -14.91 -3.80 8.79
CA PHE A 38 -13.81 -4.30 7.96
C PHE A 38 -14.23 -5.60 7.26
N HIS A 39 -15.29 -6.27 7.74
CA HIS A 39 -16.01 -7.35 7.08
C HIS A 39 -17.32 -6.91 6.37
N ARG A 40 -17.77 -5.65 6.49
CA ARG A 40 -18.97 -5.09 5.79
C ARG A 40 -18.71 -3.82 4.98
N ASN A 41 -17.69 -3.01 5.31
CA ASN A 41 -17.14 -1.98 4.41
C ASN A 41 -16.12 -2.58 3.43
N ASP A 42 -16.12 -3.89 3.28
CA ASP A 42 -16.23 -4.51 1.96
C ASP A 42 -17.52 -4.06 1.21
N ASP A 43 -17.74 -2.75 1.18
CA ASP A 43 -18.83 -2.10 0.48
C ASP A 43 -18.45 -2.12 -0.99
N HIS A 44 -18.54 -3.30 -1.61
CA HIS A 44 -18.29 -3.55 -3.05
C HIS A 44 -17.09 -2.79 -3.64
N GLY A 45 -16.07 -2.54 -2.81
CA GLY A 45 -14.94 -1.72 -3.16
C GLY A 45 -14.01 -2.50 -4.06
N VAL A 46 -14.11 -2.24 -5.35
CA VAL A 46 -13.11 -2.63 -6.36
C VAL A 46 -11.78 -2.00 -5.92
N GLY A 47 -10.92 -2.78 -5.29
CA GLY A 47 -9.56 -2.37 -4.94
C GLY A 47 -8.61 -2.68 -6.08
N GLU A 48 -7.52 -1.92 -6.19
CA GLU A 48 -6.52 -2.13 -7.23
C GLU A 48 -5.47 -3.13 -6.75
N TYR A 49 -5.02 -4.00 -7.66
CA TYR A 49 -3.84 -4.83 -7.42
C TYR A 49 -2.60 -4.22 -8.03
N TYR A 50 -1.54 -4.25 -7.25
CA TYR A 50 -0.22 -3.93 -7.71
C TYR A 50 0.65 -5.18 -7.61
N GLY A 51 1.42 -5.41 -8.67
CA GLY A 51 2.44 -6.44 -8.74
C GLY A 51 3.83 -5.80 -8.73
N VAL A 52 4.75 -6.43 -8.01
CA VAL A 52 6.19 -6.23 -8.20
C VAL A 52 6.81 -7.54 -8.66
N ILE A 53 7.61 -7.45 -9.71
CA ILE A 53 8.52 -8.51 -10.12
C ILE A 53 9.92 -8.01 -9.83
N VAL A 54 10.65 -8.70 -8.97
CA VAL A 54 12.10 -8.50 -8.78
C VAL A 54 12.79 -9.71 -9.36
N GLY A 55 13.56 -9.53 -10.43
CA GLY A 55 14.43 -10.55 -11.00
C GLY A 55 15.88 -10.11 -10.87
N ARG A 56 16.76 -10.98 -10.38
CA ARG A 56 18.20 -10.78 -10.33
C ARG A 56 18.85 -11.74 -11.29
N ILE A 57 19.70 -11.21 -12.15
CA ILE A 57 20.47 -11.98 -13.12
C ILE A 57 21.92 -11.93 -12.68
N TYR A 58 22.50 -13.09 -12.41
CA TYR A 58 23.92 -13.24 -12.09
C TYR A 58 24.68 -13.62 -13.36
N GLY A 59 25.84 -12.98 -13.56
CA GLY A 59 26.78 -13.28 -14.62
C GLY A 59 28.22 -13.23 -14.12
N ASP A 60 29.16 -13.60 -14.99
CA ASP A 60 30.59 -13.73 -14.64
C ASP A 60 31.23 -12.46 -14.07
N ARG A 61 30.62 -11.29 -14.27
CA ARG A 61 31.14 -9.97 -13.87
C ARG A 61 30.30 -9.24 -12.83
N GLY A 62 29.21 -9.82 -12.34
CA GLY A 62 28.34 -9.18 -11.35
C GLY A 62 26.89 -9.63 -11.42
N ALA A 63 26.03 -8.90 -10.72
CA ALA A 63 24.59 -9.12 -10.72
C ALA A 63 23.86 -7.87 -11.22
N ALA A 64 22.91 -8.06 -12.14
CA ALA A 64 21.95 -7.06 -12.55
C ALA A 64 20.61 -7.31 -11.83
N CYS A 65 19.93 -6.25 -11.42
CA CYS A 65 18.63 -6.32 -10.76
C CYS A 65 17.57 -5.63 -11.62
N LEU A 66 16.56 -6.39 -12.04
CA LEU A 66 15.35 -5.89 -12.65
C LEU A 66 14.26 -5.78 -11.59
N THR A 67 13.70 -4.59 -11.44
CA THR A 67 12.47 -4.36 -10.68
C THR A 67 11.40 -3.87 -11.63
N VAL A 68 10.26 -4.54 -11.63
CA VAL A 68 9.08 -4.15 -12.41
C VAL A 68 7.94 -3.88 -11.46
N ASN A 69 7.32 -2.72 -11.59
CA ASN A 69 6.10 -2.37 -10.86
C ASN A 69 4.95 -2.27 -11.86
N ALA A 70 3.80 -2.81 -11.51
CA ALA A 70 2.66 -2.76 -12.40
C ALA A 70 1.34 -2.78 -11.66
N LYS A 71 0.33 -2.19 -12.28
CA LYS A 71 -1.05 -2.25 -11.82
C LYS A 71 -1.80 -3.28 -12.65
N SER A 72 -2.38 -4.27 -11.99
CA SER A 72 -3.19 -5.28 -12.66
C SER A 72 -4.55 -4.69 -13.05
N ARG A 73 -5.08 -5.13 -14.21
CA ARG A 73 -6.47 -4.88 -14.64
C ARG A 73 -7.48 -5.51 -13.69
N ALA A 74 -7.12 -6.64 -13.08
CA ALA A 74 -7.98 -7.31 -12.13
C ALA A 74 -8.07 -6.48 -10.85
N SER A 75 -9.30 -6.20 -10.44
CA SER A 75 -9.61 -5.65 -9.13
C SER A 75 -10.01 -6.75 -8.16
N TRP A 76 -9.66 -6.66 -6.88
CA TRP A 76 -10.32 -7.50 -5.88
C TRP A 76 -11.60 -6.87 -5.39
N ARG A 77 -12.46 -7.73 -4.86
CA ARG A 77 -13.57 -7.36 -3.99
C ARG A 77 -13.41 -7.97 -2.59
N TRP A 78 -12.95 -9.22 -2.49
CA TRP A 78 -12.88 -9.98 -1.24
C TRP A 78 -11.77 -11.03 -1.24
N SER A 79 -11.56 -11.68 -2.39
CA SER A 79 -10.46 -12.62 -2.63
C SER A 79 -9.46 -12.02 -3.62
N PRO A 80 -8.18 -12.39 -3.51
CA PRO A 80 -7.23 -12.13 -4.57
C PRO A 80 -7.68 -12.79 -5.88
N PRO A 81 -7.43 -12.15 -7.03
CA PRO A 81 -7.76 -12.70 -8.32
C PRO A 81 -6.85 -13.89 -8.57
N GLU A 82 -7.40 -14.88 -9.28
CA GLU A 82 -6.64 -16.05 -9.73
C GLU A 82 -5.74 -15.72 -10.92
N THR A 83 -6.00 -14.58 -11.59
CA THR A 83 -5.36 -14.15 -12.82
C THR A 83 -4.95 -12.67 -12.71
N TYR A 84 -3.67 -12.38 -12.95
CA TYR A 84 -3.13 -11.02 -12.94
C TYR A 84 -2.75 -10.63 -14.36
N VAL A 85 -3.34 -9.55 -14.87
CA VAL A 85 -3.13 -9.06 -16.24
C VAL A 85 -2.67 -7.62 -16.17
N TYR A 86 -1.56 -7.31 -16.81
CA TYR A 86 -0.96 -5.97 -16.80
C TYR A 86 -1.05 -5.32 -18.19
N ASP A 87 -1.27 -4.01 -18.22
CA ASP A 87 -1.20 -3.22 -19.46
C ASP A 87 0.21 -2.69 -19.71
N THR A 88 0.79 -2.14 -18.64
CA THR A 88 2.07 -1.46 -18.64
C THR A 88 2.87 -1.87 -17.42
N LEU A 89 4.18 -1.95 -17.60
CA LEU A 89 5.17 -2.36 -16.63
C LEU A 89 6.18 -1.21 -16.46
N ASP A 90 6.26 -0.64 -15.27
CA ASP A 90 7.29 0.33 -14.91
C ASP A 90 8.56 -0.43 -14.55
N VAL A 91 9.54 -0.39 -15.44
CA VAL A 91 10.78 -1.17 -15.37
C VAL A 91 11.92 -0.30 -14.87
N THR A 92 12.62 -0.81 -13.87
CA THR A 92 13.86 -0.26 -13.34
C THR A 92 14.92 -1.35 -13.37
N LEU A 93 16.03 -1.07 -14.04
CA LEU A 93 17.18 -1.94 -14.10
C LEU A 93 18.34 -1.26 -13.38
N VAL A 94 19.01 -2.01 -12.52
CA VAL A 94 20.25 -1.60 -11.87
C VAL A 94 21.33 -2.60 -12.28
N ASP A 95 22.35 -2.13 -13.00
CA ASP A 95 23.51 -2.92 -13.36
C ASP A 95 24.44 -3.09 -12.13
N SER A 96 25.38 -4.04 -12.24
CA SER A 96 26.43 -4.34 -11.27
C SER A 96 27.31 -3.14 -10.90
N ASP A 97 27.46 -2.16 -11.80
CA ASP A 97 28.21 -0.92 -11.55
C ASP A 97 27.35 0.19 -10.90
N GLY A 98 26.07 -0.08 -10.65
CA GLY A 98 25.11 0.85 -10.07
C GLY A 98 24.43 1.76 -11.10
N THR A 99 24.73 1.63 -12.40
CA THR A 99 24.03 2.36 -13.44
C THR A 99 22.56 1.96 -13.48
N GLU A 100 21.69 2.96 -13.48
CA GLU A 100 20.23 2.74 -13.44
C GLU A 100 19.57 3.13 -14.76
N PHE A 101 18.77 2.22 -15.30
CA PHE A 101 17.87 2.47 -16.42
C PHE A 101 16.41 2.41 -15.93
N ARG A 102 15.60 3.39 -16.33
CA ARG A 102 14.16 3.42 -16.06
C ARG A 102 13.38 3.59 -17.35
N GLY A 103 12.29 2.84 -17.47
CA GLY A 103 11.39 2.94 -18.61
C GLY A 103 10.02 2.32 -18.33
N ARG A 104 9.05 2.57 -19.21
CA ARG A 104 7.73 1.97 -19.13
C ARG A 104 7.49 1.10 -20.35
N LEU A 105 7.21 -0.19 -20.14
CA LEU A 105 6.95 -1.17 -21.20
C LEU A 105 5.46 -1.49 -21.28
N ARG A 106 4.89 -1.46 -22.48
CA ARG A 106 3.56 -2.00 -22.77
C ARG A 106 3.66 -3.49 -23.05
N VAL A 107 2.76 -4.28 -22.47
CA VAL A 107 2.72 -5.74 -22.61
C VAL A 107 1.35 -6.19 -23.14
N PRO A 108 1.27 -7.32 -23.87
CA PRO A 108 2.34 -8.27 -24.18
C PRO A 108 3.25 -7.87 -25.36
N GLU A 109 3.04 -6.73 -26.01
CA GLU A 109 3.78 -6.37 -27.22
C GLU A 109 5.22 -5.92 -26.98
N MET A 110 5.64 -5.78 -25.73
CA MET A 110 7.01 -5.38 -25.33
C MET A 110 7.45 -4.08 -26.00
N VAL A 111 6.59 -3.06 -25.98
CA VAL A 111 6.83 -1.75 -26.61
C VAL A 111 7.22 -0.73 -25.53
N LEU A 112 8.36 -0.05 -25.67
CA LEU A 112 8.79 0.99 -24.73
C LEU A 112 8.03 2.30 -25.00
N GLU A 113 7.36 2.85 -24.00
CA GLU A 113 6.67 4.14 -24.12
C GLU A 113 7.68 5.28 -24.31
N GLY A 114 7.35 6.21 -25.21
CA GLY A 114 8.18 7.38 -25.52
C GLY A 114 9.14 7.19 -26.69
N ASP A 115 9.16 6.01 -27.32
CA ASP A 115 9.86 5.80 -28.59
C ASP A 115 8.85 5.99 -29.75
N GLU A 116 8.92 7.13 -30.43
CA GLU A 116 7.93 7.57 -31.44
C GLU A 116 7.83 6.66 -32.67
N LYS A 117 8.72 5.66 -32.78
CA LYS A 117 8.74 4.64 -33.83
C LYS A 117 8.58 3.21 -33.30
N ALA A 118 8.13 3.03 -32.05
CA ALA A 118 8.30 1.78 -31.32
C ALA A 118 7.59 0.58 -31.96
N GLU A 119 8.34 -0.16 -32.78
CA GLU A 119 8.07 -1.56 -33.06
C GLU A 119 8.25 -2.38 -31.77
N SER A 120 7.59 -3.55 -31.71
CA SER A 120 7.78 -4.53 -30.64
C SER A 120 9.27 -4.75 -30.40
N MET A 121 9.74 -4.59 -29.16
CA MET A 121 11.13 -4.87 -28.83
C MET A 121 11.36 -6.39 -28.94
N PRO A 122 12.26 -6.84 -29.83
CA PRO A 122 12.58 -8.26 -29.90
C PRO A 122 13.38 -8.68 -28.67
N LYS A 123 13.31 -9.98 -28.31
CA LYS A 123 13.99 -10.55 -27.14
C LYS A 123 15.46 -10.11 -27.09
N GLU A 124 16.16 -10.19 -28.21
CA GLU A 124 17.59 -9.91 -28.29
C GLU A 124 17.92 -8.47 -27.91
N VAL A 125 17.06 -7.51 -28.32
CA VAL A 125 17.23 -6.10 -27.95
C VAL A 125 16.93 -5.89 -26.47
N PHE A 126 15.90 -6.55 -25.94
CA PHE A 126 15.60 -6.51 -24.51
C PHE A 126 16.76 -7.06 -23.67
N VAL A 127 17.25 -8.26 -24.00
CA VAL A 127 18.37 -8.91 -23.29
C VAL A 127 19.61 -8.02 -23.33
N ARG A 128 19.97 -7.47 -24.50
CA ARG A 128 21.12 -6.57 -24.63
C ARG A 128 20.98 -5.30 -23.80
N ARG A 129 19.76 -4.73 -23.73
CA ARG A 129 19.47 -3.58 -22.87
C ARG A 129 19.48 -3.94 -21.38
N LEU A 130 19.10 -5.17 -21.03
CA LEU A 130 19.01 -5.65 -19.65
C LEU A 130 20.36 -6.02 -19.05
N VAL A 131 21.20 -6.69 -19.82
CA VAL A 131 22.48 -7.26 -19.35
C VAL A 131 23.66 -6.37 -19.77
N GLY A 132 23.46 -5.50 -20.77
CA GLY A 132 24.54 -4.75 -21.39
C GLY A 132 25.39 -5.62 -22.32
N GLU A 133 25.96 -5.00 -23.36
CA GLU A 133 26.81 -5.71 -24.34
C GLU A 133 28.05 -6.36 -23.71
N SER A 134 28.54 -5.83 -22.59
CA SER A 134 29.77 -6.27 -21.91
C SER A 134 29.61 -7.50 -21.02
N GLN A 135 28.38 -7.89 -20.68
CA GLN A 135 28.06 -9.06 -19.84
C GLN A 135 27.30 -10.14 -20.61
N PHE A 136 27.11 -9.96 -21.92
CA PHE A 136 26.39 -10.89 -22.77
C PHE A 136 27.15 -12.21 -22.91
N SER A 137 26.54 -13.29 -22.44
CA SER A 137 27.00 -14.67 -22.52
C SER A 137 25.80 -15.57 -22.87
N GLU A 138 26.04 -16.82 -23.27
CA GLU A 138 24.95 -17.74 -23.60
C GLU A 138 24.03 -18.00 -22.39
N SER A 139 24.59 -18.09 -21.17
CA SER A 139 23.78 -18.28 -19.97
C SER A 139 22.94 -17.04 -19.64
N THR A 140 23.52 -15.84 -19.74
CA THR A 140 22.78 -14.60 -19.48
C THR A 140 21.72 -14.32 -20.55
N ASP A 141 21.94 -14.69 -21.83
CA ASP A 141 20.91 -14.60 -22.88
C ASP A 141 19.72 -15.52 -22.59
N ARG A 142 19.99 -16.76 -22.19
CA ARG A 142 18.94 -17.70 -21.81
C ARG A 142 18.13 -17.16 -20.64
N THR A 143 18.81 -16.79 -19.55
CA THR A 143 18.20 -16.29 -18.32
C THR A 143 17.39 -15.00 -18.54
N ALA A 144 17.96 -14.02 -19.24
CA ALA A 144 17.25 -12.78 -19.56
C ALA A 144 16.10 -13.02 -20.56
N GLY A 145 16.22 -14.04 -21.41
CA GLY A 145 15.14 -14.51 -22.28
C GLY A 145 13.95 -15.09 -21.53
N GLU A 146 14.20 -15.87 -20.48
CA GLU A 146 13.14 -16.38 -19.60
C GLU A 146 12.39 -15.23 -18.92
N LEU A 147 13.12 -14.22 -18.45
CA LEU A 147 12.52 -13.01 -17.86
C LEU A 147 11.72 -12.22 -18.91
N PHE A 148 12.21 -12.10 -20.14
CA PHE A 148 11.47 -11.48 -21.24
C PHE A 148 10.11 -12.17 -21.48
N GLU A 149 10.10 -13.51 -21.58
CA GLU A 149 8.87 -14.27 -21.78
C GLU A 149 7.93 -14.19 -20.56
N MET A 150 8.50 -14.14 -19.36
CA MET A 150 7.73 -13.93 -18.14
C MET A 150 7.03 -12.55 -18.14
N LEU A 151 7.71 -11.48 -18.56
CA LEU A 151 7.10 -10.15 -18.69
C LEU A 151 6.06 -10.11 -19.81
N ARG A 152 6.29 -10.84 -20.92
CA ARG A 152 5.33 -10.94 -22.02
C ARG A 152 4.02 -11.61 -21.58
N THR A 153 4.11 -12.70 -20.82
CA THR A 153 2.96 -13.43 -20.28
C THR A 153 2.23 -12.68 -19.16
N ALA A 154 2.89 -11.69 -18.53
CA ALA A 154 2.23 -10.76 -17.61
C ALA A 154 1.09 -9.97 -18.29
N GLY A 155 1.21 -9.70 -19.59
CA GLY A 155 0.15 -9.05 -20.38
C GLY A 155 -1.01 -9.94 -20.78
N THR A 156 -0.87 -11.27 -20.67
CA THR A 156 -1.89 -12.24 -21.12
C THR A 156 -2.69 -12.86 -19.97
N GLY A 157 -2.24 -12.69 -18.72
CA GLY A 157 -2.90 -13.29 -17.56
C GLY A 157 -2.38 -14.67 -17.18
N GLU A 158 -1.45 -15.24 -17.95
CA GLU A 158 -0.86 -16.56 -17.68
C GLU A 158 0.23 -16.49 -16.60
N PHE A 159 0.42 -15.33 -15.99
CA PHE A 159 1.38 -15.12 -14.94
C PHE A 159 0.98 -15.91 -13.69
N PRO A 160 1.89 -16.70 -13.09
CA PRO A 160 1.55 -17.56 -11.97
C PRO A 160 1.03 -16.75 -10.77
N PRO A 161 -0.10 -17.13 -10.16
CA PRO A 161 -0.61 -16.46 -8.97
C PRO A 161 0.36 -16.66 -7.79
N PRO A 162 0.45 -15.69 -6.85
CA PRO A 162 1.29 -15.82 -5.68
C PRO A 162 0.75 -16.94 -4.77
N LYS A 163 1.65 -17.74 -4.18
CA LYS A 163 1.26 -18.88 -3.31
C LYS A 163 0.84 -18.46 -1.89
N HIS A 164 1.40 -17.37 -1.36
CA HIS A 164 1.07 -16.87 -0.01
C HIS A 164 1.18 -15.33 0.08
N HIS A 165 2.33 -14.77 -0.33
CA HIS A 165 2.54 -13.31 -0.50
C HIS A 165 3.40 -12.99 -1.73
N TYR A 166 4.15 -13.99 -2.20
CA TYR A 166 4.95 -13.91 -3.40
C TYR A 166 5.05 -15.28 -4.11
N TYR A 167 5.53 -15.26 -5.34
CA TYR A 167 5.96 -16.39 -6.15
C TYR A 167 7.47 -16.25 -6.38
N ASP A 168 8.26 -17.24 -5.98
CA ASP A 168 9.71 -17.21 -6.19
C ASP A 168 10.05 -17.50 -7.65
N ILE A 169 10.98 -16.72 -8.20
CA ILE A 169 11.59 -16.96 -9.51
C ILE A 169 12.92 -17.63 -9.24
N GLY A 170 13.14 -18.83 -9.77
CA GLY A 170 14.36 -19.60 -9.56
C GLY A 170 14.63 -19.94 -8.09
N ASP A 171 15.77 -20.59 -7.84
CA ASP A 171 16.32 -20.80 -6.50
C ASP A 171 17.61 -19.99 -6.31
N GLU A 172 18.20 -20.01 -5.12
CA GLU A 172 19.43 -19.26 -4.80
C GLU A 172 20.64 -19.70 -5.65
N THR A 173 20.57 -20.87 -6.29
CA THR A 173 21.64 -21.41 -7.15
C THR A 173 21.43 -21.14 -8.63
N SER A 174 20.27 -20.59 -9.00
CA SER A 174 19.93 -20.23 -10.37
C SER A 174 20.53 -18.89 -10.77
N ASP A 175 21.00 -18.79 -12.02
CA ASP A 175 21.46 -17.54 -12.63
C ASP A 175 20.36 -16.47 -12.64
N LEU A 176 19.09 -16.90 -12.67
CA LEU A 176 17.91 -16.07 -12.43
C LEU A 176 17.32 -16.39 -11.05
N ASN A 177 17.33 -15.43 -10.13
CA ASN A 177 16.56 -15.56 -8.89
C ASN A 177 15.77 -14.30 -8.54
N GLY A 178 14.72 -14.45 -7.76
CA GLY A 178 13.88 -13.30 -7.43
C GLY A 178 12.52 -13.69 -6.92
N TYR A 179 11.60 -12.74 -6.95
CA TYR A 179 10.23 -12.98 -6.51
C TYR A 179 9.25 -12.06 -7.21
N VAL A 180 8.00 -12.50 -7.21
CA VAL A 180 6.84 -11.77 -7.68
C VAL A 180 5.90 -11.59 -6.51
N ALA A 181 5.74 -10.38 -6.02
CA ALA A 181 4.80 -10.07 -4.95
C ALA A 181 3.57 -9.35 -5.51
N HIS A 182 2.40 -9.67 -4.95
CA HIS A 182 1.17 -8.92 -5.22
C HIS A 182 0.63 -8.40 -3.91
N TRP A 183 0.18 -7.14 -3.89
CA TRP A 183 -0.54 -6.59 -2.76
C TRP A 183 -1.80 -5.87 -3.19
N SER A 184 -2.80 -5.96 -2.32
CA SER A 184 -4.03 -5.18 -2.44
C SER A 184 -3.77 -3.78 -1.90
N HIS A 185 -4.09 -2.75 -2.68
CA HIS A 185 -4.20 -1.40 -2.15
C HIS A 185 -5.66 -1.09 -1.86
N GLY A 186 -6.03 -1.15 -0.56
CA GLY A 186 -7.35 -0.76 -0.10
C GLY A 186 -7.49 0.76 -0.10
N SER A 187 -8.27 1.32 -1.02
CA SER A 187 -8.64 2.73 -0.91
C SER A 187 -9.62 2.88 0.27
N ARG A 188 -9.26 3.72 1.24
CA ARG A 188 -10.05 4.17 2.41
C ARG A 188 -9.83 3.34 3.68
N VAL A 189 -8.78 3.70 4.43
CA VAL A 189 -8.90 3.76 5.90
C VAL A 189 -10.19 4.55 6.21
N PRO A 190 -11.11 4.10 7.10
CA PRO A 190 -12.42 4.70 7.18
C PRO A 190 -12.27 6.15 7.65
N LEU A 191 -12.45 7.10 6.73
CA LEU A 191 -12.61 8.53 7.01
C LEU A 191 -13.66 8.77 8.10
N LEU A 192 -14.59 7.83 8.28
CA LEU A 192 -15.54 7.75 9.38
C LEU A 192 -14.86 7.72 10.77
N ILE A 193 -13.76 7.00 10.97
CA ILE A 193 -13.05 6.94 12.27
C ILE A 193 -12.37 8.28 12.56
N VAL A 194 -11.71 8.85 11.56
CA VAL A 194 -11.05 10.17 11.67
C VAL A 194 -12.10 11.27 11.89
N GLY A 195 -13.16 11.27 11.09
CA GLY A 195 -14.28 12.20 11.21
C GLY A 195 -15.02 12.09 12.55
N TRP A 196 -15.22 10.86 13.04
CA TRP A 196 -15.78 10.61 14.37
C TRP A 196 -14.88 11.20 15.45
N GLY A 197 -13.57 10.89 15.43
CA GLY A 197 -12.60 11.46 16.37
C GLY A 197 -12.60 13.00 16.39
N VAL A 198 -12.69 13.63 15.21
CA VAL A 198 -12.77 15.10 15.08
C VAL A 198 -14.06 15.66 15.68
N VAL A 199 -15.23 15.09 15.35
CA VAL A 199 -16.53 15.51 15.91
C VAL A 199 -16.51 15.45 17.45
N TRP A 200 -15.92 14.39 18.01
CA TRP A 200 -15.81 14.25 19.47
C TRP A 200 -14.81 15.20 20.11
N GLY A 201 -13.66 15.45 19.46
CA GLY A 201 -12.70 16.46 19.90
C GLY A 201 -13.35 17.84 19.99
N VAL A 202 -14.12 18.23 18.97
CA VAL A 202 -14.85 19.51 18.95
C VAL A 202 -15.93 19.56 20.04
N ALA A 203 -16.71 18.49 20.23
CA ALA A 203 -17.75 18.44 21.26
C ALA A 203 -17.17 18.56 22.68
N LEU A 204 -16.02 17.92 22.95
CA LEU A 204 -15.31 18.01 24.22
C LEU A 204 -14.81 19.44 24.46
N LEU A 205 -14.16 20.06 23.46
CA LEU A 205 -13.64 21.43 23.56
C LEU A 205 -14.75 22.46 23.80
N ALA A 206 -15.88 22.35 23.08
CA ALA A 206 -17.02 23.24 23.27
C ALA A 206 -17.61 23.14 24.68
N ARG A 207 -17.63 21.93 25.26
CA ARG A 207 -18.18 21.68 26.60
C ARG A 207 -17.23 22.15 27.70
N VAL A 208 -15.92 21.91 27.57
CA VAL A 208 -14.89 22.44 28.48
C VAL A 208 -14.96 23.98 28.49
N ARG A 209 -15.09 24.61 27.32
CA ARG A 209 -15.25 26.06 27.21
C ARG A 209 -16.49 26.55 27.98
N ARG A 210 -17.63 25.86 27.87
CA ARG A 210 -18.83 26.19 28.64
C ARG A 210 -18.60 26.08 30.14
N LEU A 211 -18.03 24.97 30.61
CA LEU A 211 -17.76 24.76 32.03
C LEU A 211 -16.82 25.84 32.59
N LEU A 212 -15.76 26.19 31.86
CA LEU A 212 -14.86 27.28 32.23
C LEU A 212 -15.58 28.63 32.25
N SER A 213 -16.46 28.90 31.29
CA SER A 213 -17.25 30.15 31.28
C SER A 213 -18.24 30.21 32.45
N THR A 214 -18.89 29.11 32.80
CA THR A 214 -19.81 29.03 33.94
C THR A 214 -19.06 29.16 35.26
N ALA A 215 -17.89 28.52 35.40
CA ALA A 215 -17.03 28.67 36.57
C ALA A 215 -16.53 30.11 36.74
N ARG A 216 -16.16 30.78 35.63
CA ARG A 216 -15.78 32.20 35.65
C ARG A 216 -16.93 33.10 36.08
N THR A 217 -18.11 32.91 35.51
CA THR A 217 -19.31 33.68 35.86
C THR A 217 -19.70 33.48 37.33
N ALA A 218 -19.60 32.25 37.83
CA ALA A 218 -19.85 31.93 39.24
C ALA A 218 -18.83 32.61 40.19
N SER A 219 -17.55 32.64 39.80
CA SER A 219 -16.49 33.36 40.52
C SER A 219 -16.73 34.88 40.55
N ASP A 220 -17.16 35.45 39.42
CA ASP A 220 -17.46 36.88 39.30
C ASP A 220 -18.69 37.26 40.14
N SER A 221 -19.71 36.40 40.22
CA SER A 221 -20.87 36.62 41.09
C SER A 221 -20.59 36.44 42.58
N ALA A 222 -19.60 35.63 42.96
CA ALA A 222 -19.21 35.41 44.35
C ALA A 222 -18.26 36.51 44.90
N SER A 223 -17.75 37.38 44.04
CA SER A 223 -16.85 38.49 44.38
C SER A 223 -17.54 39.86 44.37
N LEU A 224 -18.85 39.91 44.11
CA LEU A 224 -19.65 41.11 44.29
C LEU A 224 -20.09 41.23 45.77
N PRO A 225 -19.83 42.37 46.43
CA PRO A 225 -20.19 42.59 47.84
C PRO A 225 -21.69 42.75 48.09
#